data_AF-A0A1X2EPE8-F1
#
_entry.id   AF-A0A1X2EPE8-F1
#
_cell.length_a   1.000
_cell.length_b   1.000
_cell.length_c   1.000
_cell.angle_alpha   90.00
_cell.angle_beta   90.00
_cell.angle_gamma   90.00
#
_symmetry.space_group_name_H-M   'P 1'
#
loop_
_entity.id
_entity.type
_entity.pdbx_description
1 polymer ?
#
loop_
_entity_poly.entity_id
_entity_poly.type
_entity_poly.pdbx_seq_one_letter_code
_entity_poly.pdbx_strand_id
1 'polypeptide(L)'
;MTRRAATASTAHEAVKAFTTRNVTLPKPVLAAVKQLDRLEAAEPVQPHPGGVAHAYLTDADPTAAAADLITFDARRNGWAQAAQTAAQDVLDAILTARDGLHDALRDQAVELIDRLTAVAALGDVSLDALIRDGRHQDAKLLAEHHLDEAALNGLYNVRDRYLTAPREQYGTDWATCGRWIDPRPAANAPDVVTAIRRGATPWYPTVGEAQQAAQPITEELQQQARQRRHAERLAGI
;
A
#
# COMPACT_ATOMS: atom_id res chain seq x y z
N MET A 1 19.35 -9.06 -3.09
CA MET A 1 18.98 -8.04 -2.09
C MET A 1 18.67 -8.74 -0.78
N THR A 2 19.47 -8.52 0.27
CA THR A 2 19.24 -9.14 1.59
C THR A 2 17.95 -8.59 2.21
N ARG A 3 17.13 -9.48 2.80
CA ARG A 3 15.82 -9.18 3.42
C ARG A 3 15.81 -7.97 4.38
N ARG A 4 16.99 -7.58 4.89
CA ARG A 4 17.22 -6.45 5.81
C ARG A 4 17.11 -5.07 5.15
N ALA A 5 17.70 -4.88 3.96
CA ALA A 5 17.61 -3.61 3.22
C ALA A 5 16.17 -3.33 2.74
N ALA A 6 15.39 -4.40 2.54
CA ALA A 6 13.99 -4.30 2.14
C ALA A 6 13.10 -3.69 3.23
N THR A 7 13.35 -3.94 4.52
CA THR A 7 12.49 -3.45 5.62
C THR A 7 12.62 -1.94 5.81
N ALA A 8 13.85 -1.40 5.85
CA ALA A 8 14.07 0.04 5.96
C ALA A 8 13.51 0.80 4.74
N SER A 9 13.76 0.30 3.52
CA SER A 9 13.15 0.87 2.30
C SER A 9 11.62 0.87 2.39
N THR A 10 11.02 -0.23 2.86
CA THR A 10 9.56 -0.35 3.00
C THR A 10 9.00 0.64 4.03
N ALA A 11 9.67 0.85 5.16
CA ALA A 11 9.26 1.83 6.16
C ALA A 11 9.27 3.25 5.59
N HIS A 12 10.36 3.64 4.90
CA HIS A 12 10.46 4.93 4.22
C HIS A 12 9.43 5.11 3.10
N GLU A 13 9.20 4.07 2.30
CA GLU A 13 8.15 4.06 1.27
C GLU A 13 6.76 4.24 1.86
N ALA A 14 6.47 3.62 3.01
CA ALA A 14 5.21 3.78 3.72
C ALA A 14 5.01 5.22 4.18
N VAL A 15 6.00 5.79 4.89
CA VAL A 15 5.97 7.19 5.36
C VAL A 15 5.78 8.16 4.19
N LYS A 16 6.53 7.97 3.11
CA LYS A 16 6.39 8.77 1.89
C LYS A 16 5.00 8.63 1.29
N ALA A 17 4.43 7.42 1.24
CA ALA A 17 3.12 7.18 0.64
C ALA A 17 1.98 7.91 1.35
N PHE A 18 2.02 8.02 2.68
CA PHE A 18 1.05 8.81 3.45
C PHE A 18 1.28 10.31 3.31
N THR A 19 2.54 10.76 3.44
CA THR A 19 2.86 12.20 3.40
C THR A 19 2.60 12.84 2.04
N THR A 20 2.89 12.15 0.92
CA THR A 20 2.57 12.68 -0.43
C THR A 20 1.08 12.78 -0.71
N ARG A 21 0.24 12.14 0.11
CA ARG A 21 -1.23 12.21 0.07
C ARG A 21 -1.80 13.14 1.13
N ASN A 22 -0.96 13.96 1.77
CA ASN A 22 -1.35 14.86 2.85
C ASN A 22 -2.02 14.16 4.04
N VAL A 23 -1.77 12.86 4.24
CA VAL A 23 -2.24 12.13 5.43
C VAL A 23 -1.29 12.44 6.58
N THR A 24 -1.84 13.00 7.66
CA THR A 24 -1.07 13.32 8.86
C THR A 24 -0.73 12.04 9.62
N LEU A 25 0.56 11.77 9.79
CA LEU A 25 1.02 10.60 10.53
C LEU A 25 0.80 10.79 12.04
N PRO A 26 0.22 9.79 12.73
CA PRO A 26 0.03 9.83 14.18
C PRO A 26 1.35 9.96 14.95
N LYS A 27 1.30 10.57 16.15
CA LYS A 27 2.48 10.78 17.02
C LYS A 27 3.31 9.51 17.26
N PRO A 28 2.72 8.32 17.50
CA PRO A 28 3.52 7.10 17.67
C PRO A 28 4.35 6.73 16.44
N VAL A 29 3.78 6.91 15.23
CA VAL A 29 4.49 6.66 13.96
C VAL A 29 5.65 7.66 13.81
N LEU A 30 5.39 8.94 14.06
CA LEU A 30 6.43 9.99 13.99
C LEU A 30 7.59 9.74 14.97
N ALA A 31 7.28 9.24 16.17
CA ALA A 31 8.31 8.89 17.15
C ALA A 31 9.18 7.71 16.69
N ALA A 32 8.57 6.67 16.09
CA ALA A 32 9.28 5.54 15.52
C ALA A 32 10.17 5.96 14.33
N VAL A 33 9.66 6.82 13.44
CA VAL A 33 10.42 7.37 12.32
C VAL A 33 11.64 8.16 12.82
N LYS A 34 11.45 9.03 13.81
CA LYS A 34 12.56 9.79 14.42
C LYS A 34 13.65 8.89 15.00
N GLN A 35 13.27 7.74 15.57
CA GLN A 35 14.25 6.78 16.09
C GLN A 35 15.00 6.08 14.96
N LEU A 36 14.32 5.71 13.87
CA LEU A 36 14.96 5.16 12.68
C LEU A 36 15.95 6.16 12.08
N ASP A 37 15.53 7.41 11.86
CA ASP A 37 16.38 8.48 11.32
C ASP A 37 17.63 8.70 12.18
N ARG A 38 17.48 8.66 13.51
CA ARG A 38 18.59 8.77 14.47
C ARG A 38 19.60 7.63 14.31
N LEU A 39 19.12 6.40 14.10
CA LEU A 39 19.99 5.25 13.91
C LEU A 39 20.69 5.30 12.55
N GLU A 40 19.97 5.66 11.48
CA GLU A 40 20.55 5.81 10.14
C GLU A 40 21.64 6.88 10.11
N ALA A 41 21.44 8.00 10.80
CA ALA A 41 22.47 9.04 10.95
C ALA A 41 23.71 8.58 11.76
N ALA A 42 23.60 7.48 12.51
CA ALA A 42 24.68 6.90 13.31
C ALA A 42 25.33 5.67 12.65
N GLU A 43 25.20 5.49 11.32
CA GLU A 43 25.83 4.39 10.59
C GLU A 43 27.36 4.38 10.84
N PRO A 44 27.93 3.24 11.27
CA PRO A 44 29.38 3.10 11.42
C PRO A 44 30.10 3.33 10.09
N VAL A 45 31.01 4.31 10.08
CA VAL A 45 31.86 4.63 8.93
C VAL A 45 32.98 3.61 8.81
N GLN A 46 33.24 3.15 7.58
CA GLN A 46 34.32 2.20 7.33
C GLN A 46 35.68 2.84 7.64
N PRO A 47 36.47 2.26 8.57
CA PRO A 47 37.82 2.74 8.83
C PRO A 47 38.71 2.56 7.60
N HIS A 48 39.66 3.48 7.42
CA HIS A 48 40.63 3.40 6.34
C HIS A 48 41.52 2.14 6.51
N PRO A 49 41.66 1.26 5.49
CA PRO A 49 42.44 0.01 5.63
C PRO A 49 43.92 0.23 6.02
N GLY A 50 44.52 1.33 5.55
CA GLY A 50 45.87 1.75 5.94
C GLY A 50 45.92 2.65 7.18
N GLY A 51 44.82 2.80 7.93
CA GLY A 51 44.70 3.77 9.02
C GLY A 51 45.73 3.58 10.13
N VAL A 52 46.08 2.33 10.44
CA VAL A 52 47.13 2.01 11.44
C VAL A 52 48.51 2.41 10.93
N ALA A 53 48.86 2.05 9.69
CA ALA A 53 50.14 2.44 9.09
C ALA A 53 50.26 3.96 8.98
N HIS A 54 49.17 4.64 8.62
CA HIS A 54 49.10 6.10 8.60
C HIS A 54 49.32 6.70 9.99
N ALA A 55 48.68 6.15 11.03
CA ALA A 55 48.84 6.62 12.41
C ALA A 55 50.30 6.53 12.91
N TYR A 56 51.01 5.44 12.56
CA TYR A 56 52.46 5.32 12.83
C TYR A 56 53.32 6.37 12.10
N LEU A 57 52.83 6.94 11.00
CA LEU A 57 53.55 7.93 10.19
C LEU A 57 53.20 9.38 10.55
N THR A 58 52.09 9.62 11.27
CA THR A 58 51.54 10.97 11.52
C THR A 58 51.35 11.33 13.00
N ASP A 59 51.97 10.60 13.93
CA ASP A 59 51.85 10.76 15.39
C ASP A 59 50.39 10.65 15.93
N ALA A 60 49.46 10.10 15.16
CA ALA A 60 48.13 9.74 15.65
C ALA A 60 48.18 8.42 16.45
N ASP A 61 47.19 8.15 17.31
CA ASP A 61 47.16 6.94 18.14
C ASP A 61 46.92 5.66 17.29
N PRO A 62 47.94 4.78 17.13
CA PRO A 62 47.79 3.56 16.33
C PRO A 62 46.90 2.52 17.02
N THR A 63 46.77 2.58 18.34
CA THR A 63 45.93 1.65 19.12
C THR A 63 44.45 1.93 18.87
N ALA A 64 44.06 3.22 18.89
CA ALA A 64 42.72 3.63 18.52
C ALA A 64 42.37 3.24 17.07
N ALA A 65 43.28 3.46 16.12
CA ALA A 65 43.08 3.05 14.73
C ALA A 65 42.94 1.52 14.55
N ALA A 66 43.72 0.74 15.30
CA ALA A 66 43.63 -0.73 15.28
C ALA A 66 42.31 -1.22 15.91
N ALA A 67 41.90 -0.62 17.03
CA ALA A 67 40.63 -0.93 17.67
C ALA A 67 39.43 -0.61 16.76
N ASP A 68 39.49 0.52 16.05
CA ASP A 68 38.43 0.92 15.11
C ASP A 68 38.28 -0.08 13.96
N LEU A 69 39.41 -0.52 13.36
CA LEU A 69 39.45 -1.57 12.33
C LEU A 69 38.90 -2.91 12.85
N ILE A 70 39.39 -3.39 14.00
CA ILE A 70 39.02 -4.71 14.53
C ILE A 70 37.54 -4.76 14.95
N THR A 71 37.00 -3.65 15.48
CA THR A 71 35.62 -3.60 15.99
C THR A 71 34.59 -3.16 14.95
N PHE A 72 35.02 -2.74 13.75
CA PHE A 72 34.13 -2.20 12.73
C PHE A 72 32.99 -3.15 12.37
N ASP A 73 33.30 -4.41 12.03
CA ASP A 73 32.27 -5.37 11.61
C ASP A 73 31.24 -5.64 12.71
N ALA A 74 31.68 -5.72 13.97
CA ALA A 74 30.79 -5.90 15.11
C ALA A 74 29.84 -4.71 15.29
N ARG A 75 30.36 -3.47 15.22
CA ARG A 75 29.56 -2.25 15.28
C ARG A 75 28.59 -2.14 14.11
N ARG A 76 29.04 -2.43 12.88
CA ARG A 76 28.22 -2.41 11.67
C ARG A 76 27.09 -3.43 11.74
N ASN A 77 27.36 -4.63 12.23
CA ASN A 77 26.34 -5.66 12.42
C ASN A 77 25.32 -5.28 13.50
N GLY A 78 25.77 -4.76 14.65
CA GLY A 78 24.87 -4.29 15.72
C GLY A 78 24.00 -3.12 15.28
N TRP A 79 24.58 -2.16 14.56
CA TRP A 79 23.85 -1.06 13.94
C TRP A 79 22.80 -1.57 12.95
N ALA A 80 23.17 -2.48 12.03
CA ALA A 80 22.25 -2.99 11.03
C ALA A 80 21.06 -3.74 11.64
N GLN A 81 21.28 -4.47 12.74
CA GLN A 81 20.21 -5.11 13.50
C GLN A 81 19.29 -4.06 14.17
N ALA A 82 19.88 -3.05 14.83
CA ALA A 82 19.11 -1.99 15.48
C ALA A 82 18.26 -1.19 14.46
N ALA A 83 18.83 -0.84 13.31
CA ALA A 83 18.12 -0.16 12.22
C ALA A 83 16.97 -1.01 11.67
N GLN A 84 17.17 -2.32 11.52
CA GLN A 84 16.12 -3.24 11.09
C GLN A 84 14.96 -3.29 12.10
N THR A 85 15.27 -3.38 13.40
CA THR A 85 14.24 -3.35 14.46
C THR A 85 13.48 -2.04 14.43
N ALA A 86 14.16 -0.89 14.36
CA ALA A 86 13.50 0.41 14.30
C ALA A 86 12.63 0.56 13.05
N ALA A 87 13.05 0.03 11.90
CA ALA A 87 12.21 0.03 10.69
C ALA A 87 10.97 -0.85 10.85
N GLN A 88 11.06 -1.97 11.55
CA GLN A 88 9.89 -2.79 11.89
C GLN A 88 8.96 -2.04 12.85
N ASP A 89 9.50 -1.36 13.86
CA ASP A 89 8.71 -0.57 14.82
C ASP A 89 7.89 0.52 14.11
N VAL A 90 8.42 1.12 13.03
CA VAL A 90 7.66 2.06 12.18
C VAL A 90 6.45 1.37 11.52
N LEU A 91 6.65 0.20 10.92
CA LEU A 91 5.58 -0.54 10.25
C LEU A 91 4.52 -1.03 11.25
N ASP A 92 4.95 -1.48 12.42
CA ASP A 92 4.05 -1.92 13.50
C ASP A 92 3.26 -0.74 14.08
N ALA A 93 3.88 0.43 14.21
CA ALA A 93 3.19 1.66 14.62
C ALA A 93 2.14 2.10 13.57
N ILE A 94 2.43 1.95 12.28
CA ILE A 94 1.48 2.21 11.19
C ILE A 94 0.29 1.24 11.29
N LEU A 95 0.55 -0.06 11.43
CA LEU A 95 -0.51 -1.06 11.57
C LEU A 95 -1.34 -0.86 12.83
N THR A 96 -0.72 -0.44 13.94
CA THR A 96 -1.44 -0.11 15.18
C THR A 96 -2.38 1.09 14.99
N ALA A 97 -1.96 2.07 14.19
CA ALA A 97 -2.75 3.26 13.90
C ALA A 97 -3.60 3.15 12.61
N ARG A 98 -3.79 1.92 12.10
CA ARG A 98 -4.36 1.68 10.76
C ARG A 98 -5.76 2.25 10.57
N ASP A 99 -6.61 2.25 11.59
CA ASP A 99 -8.01 2.65 11.44
C ASP A 99 -8.10 4.14 11.10
N GLY A 100 -7.40 5.01 11.84
CA GLY A 100 -7.36 6.44 11.56
C GLY A 100 -6.64 6.79 10.24
N LEU A 101 -5.63 6.00 9.85
CA LEU A 101 -4.98 6.15 8.55
C LEU A 101 -5.90 5.69 7.40
N HIS A 102 -6.69 4.64 7.61
CA HIS A 102 -7.68 4.15 6.66
C HIS A 102 -8.77 5.20 6.44
N ASP A 103 -9.31 5.77 7.52
CA ASP A 103 -10.32 6.82 7.45
C ASP A 103 -9.85 8.01 6.59
N ALA A 104 -8.62 8.49 6.82
CA ALA A 104 -8.06 9.59 6.05
C ALA A 104 -7.87 9.26 4.56
N LEU A 105 -7.53 8.00 4.23
CA LEU A 105 -7.45 7.55 2.84
C LEU A 105 -8.84 7.34 2.22
N ARG A 106 -9.81 6.89 3.02
CA ARG A 106 -11.20 6.67 2.60
C ARG A 106 -11.85 7.96 2.15
N ASP A 107 -11.64 9.06 2.87
CA ASP A 107 -12.18 10.37 2.49
C ASP A 107 -11.71 10.79 1.08
N GLN A 108 -10.43 10.59 0.77
CA GLN A 108 -9.88 10.85 -0.56
C GLN A 108 -10.43 9.88 -1.62
N ALA A 109 -10.59 8.61 -1.25
CA ALA A 109 -11.13 7.60 -2.15
C ALA A 109 -12.58 7.88 -2.52
N VAL A 110 -13.41 8.35 -1.58
CA VAL A 110 -14.81 8.74 -1.85
C VAL A 110 -14.88 9.82 -2.91
N GLU A 111 -14.08 10.89 -2.79
CA GLU A 111 -14.05 11.96 -3.79
C GLU A 111 -13.66 11.45 -5.19
N LEU A 112 -12.68 10.56 -5.27
CA LEU A 112 -12.26 9.94 -6.54
C LEU A 112 -13.34 9.04 -7.12
N ILE A 113 -14.00 8.24 -6.27
CA ILE A 113 -15.11 7.37 -6.65
C ILE A 113 -16.29 8.18 -7.19
N ASP A 114 -16.64 9.30 -6.54
CA ASP A 114 -17.74 10.16 -6.98
C ASP A 114 -17.46 10.77 -8.35
N ARG A 115 -16.22 11.21 -8.60
CA ARG A 115 -15.80 11.72 -9.91
C ARG A 115 -15.84 10.65 -11.00
N LEU A 116 -15.34 9.45 -10.73
CA LEU A 116 -15.39 8.33 -11.68
C LEU A 116 -16.83 7.88 -11.96
N THR A 117 -17.70 7.93 -10.95
CA THR A 117 -19.13 7.65 -11.09
C THR A 117 -19.83 8.71 -11.93
N ALA A 118 -19.48 10.00 -11.75
CA ALA A 118 -19.99 11.08 -12.59
C ALA A 118 -19.57 10.89 -14.06
N VAL A 119 -18.32 10.50 -14.33
CA VAL A 119 -17.83 10.20 -15.69
C VAL A 119 -18.56 8.98 -16.28
N ALA A 120 -18.84 7.95 -15.47
CA ALA A 120 -19.62 6.80 -15.90
C ALA A 120 -21.03 7.20 -16.33
N ALA A 121 -21.66 8.13 -15.60
CA ALA A 121 -23.01 8.64 -15.88
C ALA A 121 -23.10 9.50 -17.15
N LEU A 122 -21.97 10.00 -17.68
CA LEU A 122 -21.94 10.71 -18.97
C LEU A 122 -22.24 9.78 -20.17
N GLY A 123 -22.11 8.46 -20.01
CA GLY A 123 -22.33 7.49 -21.08
C GLY A 123 -21.37 7.67 -22.25
N ASP A 124 -21.83 7.46 -23.48
CA ASP A 124 -20.99 7.48 -24.69
C ASP A 124 -20.90 8.88 -25.34
N VAL A 125 -21.17 9.94 -24.56
CA VAL A 125 -21.04 11.32 -25.05
C VAL A 125 -19.58 11.67 -25.28
N SER A 126 -19.26 12.20 -26.46
CA SER A 126 -17.89 12.60 -26.81
C SER A 126 -17.48 13.93 -26.15
N LEU A 127 -16.17 14.10 -25.97
CA LEU A 127 -15.59 15.34 -25.43
C LEU A 127 -16.03 16.59 -26.22
N ASP A 128 -16.01 16.51 -27.56
CA ASP A 128 -16.41 17.62 -28.44
C ASP A 128 -17.88 18.00 -28.28
N ALA A 129 -18.76 17.02 -28.03
CA ALA A 129 -20.17 17.28 -27.77
C ALA A 129 -20.35 18.04 -26.46
N LEU A 130 -19.67 17.61 -25.39
CA LEU A 130 -19.69 18.31 -24.10
C LEU A 130 -19.18 19.74 -24.19
N ILE A 131 -18.11 19.98 -24.97
CA ILE A 131 -17.56 21.34 -25.18
C ILE A 131 -18.55 22.22 -25.95
N ARG A 132 -19.14 21.70 -27.03
CA ARG A 132 -20.10 22.45 -27.86
C ARG A 132 -21.36 22.83 -27.08
N ASP A 133 -21.81 21.96 -26.18
CA ASP A 133 -22.99 22.16 -25.35
C ASP A 133 -22.70 23.02 -24.10
N GLY A 134 -21.49 23.56 -23.96
CA GLY A 134 -21.08 24.40 -22.83
C GLY A 134 -20.87 23.64 -21.51
N ARG A 135 -20.88 22.30 -21.54
CA ARG A 135 -20.68 21.42 -20.37
C ARG A 135 -19.19 21.23 -20.06
N HIS A 136 -18.48 22.34 -19.85
CA HIS A 136 -17.01 22.34 -19.71
C HIS A 136 -16.50 21.56 -18.49
N GLN A 137 -17.27 21.48 -17.40
CA GLN A 137 -16.88 20.68 -16.23
C GLN A 137 -16.96 19.18 -16.51
N ASP A 138 -18.00 18.72 -17.20
CA ASP A 138 -18.13 17.32 -17.60
C ASP A 138 -17.06 16.96 -18.64
N ALA A 139 -16.75 17.88 -19.56
CA ALA A 139 -15.66 17.72 -20.50
C ALA A 139 -14.31 17.54 -19.78
N LYS A 140 -14.06 18.35 -18.74
CA LYS A 140 -12.86 18.23 -17.90
C LYS A 140 -12.81 16.88 -17.18
N LEU A 141 -13.90 16.48 -16.52
CA LEU A 141 -13.99 15.17 -15.86
C LEU A 141 -13.71 14.02 -16.83
N LEU A 142 -14.32 14.05 -18.02
CA LEU A 142 -14.10 13.05 -19.06
C LEU A 142 -12.64 13.03 -19.55
N ALA A 143 -11.97 14.18 -19.65
CA ALA A 143 -10.57 14.24 -20.06
C ALA A 143 -9.60 13.73 -18.97
N GLU A 144 -9.90 13.98 -17.70
CA GLU A 144 -8.98 13.74 -16.57
C GLU A 144 -9.23 12.41 -15.83
N HIS A 145 -10.29 11.67 -16.14
CA HIS A 145 -10.70 10.46 -15.38
C HIS A 145 -9.60 9.40 -15.18
N HIS A 146 -8.67 9.26 -16.13
CA HIS A 146 -7.55 8.32 -16.03
C HIS A 146 -6.59 8.67 -14.87
N LEU A 147 -6.45 9.96 -14.53
CA LEU A 147 -5.68 10.43 -13.38
C LEU A 147 -6.38 10.05 -12.08
N ASP A 148 -7.70 10.18 -12.04
CA ASP A 148 -8.51 9.81 -10.88
C ASP A 148 -8.47 8.28 -10.65
N GLU A 149 -8.52 7.49 -11.71
CA GLU A 149 -8.36 6.04 -11.63
C GLU A 149 -6.95 5.64 -11.14
N ALA A 150 -5.91 6.30 -11.65
CA ALA A 150 -4.54 6.06 -11.18
C ALA A 150 -4.37 6.44 -9.71
N ALA A 151 -4.96 7.56 -9.27
CA ALA A 151 -4.94 8.01 -7.88
C ALA A 151 -5.66 7.00 -6.97
N LEU A 152 -6.86 6.56 -7.36
CA LEU A 152 -7.65 5.57 -6.60
C LEU A 152 -6.92 4.22 -6.49
N ASN A 153 -6.32 3.75 -7.58
CA ASN A 153 -5.46 2.56 -7.56
C ASN A 153 -4.25 2.75 -6.64
N GLY A 154 -3.68 3.95 -6.61
CA GLY A 154 -2.65 4.34 -5.66
C GLY A 154 -3.12 4.22 -4.20
N LEU A 155 -4.35 4.63 -3.89
CA LEU A 155 -4.92 4.50 -2.54
C LEU A 155 -5.13 3.03 -2.17
N TYR A 156 -5.63 2.18 -3.08
CA TYR A 156 -5.74 0.73 -2.83
C TYR A 156 -4.38 0.11 -2.54
N ASN A 157 -3.36 0.45 -3.33
CA ASN A 157 -2.00 -0.09 -3.13
C ASN A 157 -1.41 0.29 -1.76
N VAL A 158 -1.65 1.51 -1.28
CA VAL A 158 -1.18 1.94 0.05
C VAL A 158 -1.87 1.16 1.16
N ARG A 159 -3.19 1.02 1.08
CA ARG A 159 -3.98 0.24 2.05
C ARG A 159 -3.57 -1.23 2.06
N ASP A 160 -3.51 -1.85 0.89
CA ASP A 160 -3.22 -3.28 0.76
C ASP A 160 -1.79 -3.59 1.24
N ARG A 161 -0.83 -2.68 0.98
CA ARG A 161 0.57 -2.89 1.34
C ARG A 161 0.91 -2.54 2.79
N TYR A 162 0.32 -1.50 3.36
CA TYR A 162 0.76 -0.93 4.65
C TYR A 162 -0.28 -0.98 5.76
N LEU A 163 -1.58 -1.08 5.43
CA LEU A 163 -2.67 -1.08 6.43
C LEU A 163 -3.30 -2.46 6.63
N THR A 164 -2.92 -3.44 5.81
CA THR A 164 -3.49 -4.80 5.85
C THR A 164 -2.50 -5.74 6.53
N ALA A 165 -2.92 -6.41 7.60
CA ALA A 165 -2.04 -7.35 8.29
C ALA A 165 -1.76 -8.58 7.40
N PRO A 166 -0.62 -9.29 7.56
CA PRO A 166 -0.21 -10.37 6.64
C PRO A 166 -1.18 -11.55 6.44
N ARG A 167 -2.18 -11.70 7.32
CA ARG A 167 -3.19 -12.77 7.26
C ARG A 167 -4.60 -12.25 6.95
N GLU A 168 -4.76 -10.94 6.84
CA GLU A 168 -6.01 -10.30 6.51
C GLU A 168 -6.22 -10.31 5.00
N GLN A 169 -7.45 -10.52 4.57
CA GLN A 169 -7.84 -10.57 3.16
C GLN A 169 -9.18 -9.87 3.00
N TYR A 170 -9.33 -9.09 1.93
CA TYR A 170 -10.56 -8.34 1.60
C TYR A 170 -11.65 -9.23 0.97
N GLY A 171 -11.79 -10.46 1.45
CA GLY A 171 -12.67 -11.44 0.86
C GLY A 171 -12.62 -12.78 1.56
N THR A 172 -13.23 -13.76 0.93
CA THR A 172 -13.18 -15.18 1.29
C THR A 172 -12.43 -15.95 0.20
N ASP A 173 -12.30 -17.27 0.36
CA ASP A 173 -11.76 -18.15 -0.67
C ASP A 173 -12.56 -18.14 -2.00
N TRP A 174 -13.78 -17.60 -1.99
CA TRP A 174 -14.71 -17.63 -3.14
C TRP A 174 -14.95 -16.26 -3.78
N ALA A 175 -14.78 -15.16 -3.03
CA ALA A 175 -15.07 -13.81 -3.53
C ALA A 175 -14.21 -12.74 -2.85
N THR A 176 -13.69 -11.81 -3.63
CA THR A 176 -12.90 -10.66 -3.15
C THR A 176 -13.66 -9.36 -3.37
N CYS A 177 -13.99 -8.66 -2.28
CA CYS A 177 -14.75 -7.42 -2.29
C CYS A 177 -13.91 -6.19 -1.88
N GLY A 178 -12.59 -6.25 -2.06
CA GLY A 178 -11.67 -5.18 -1.64
C GLY A 178 -11.68 -3.90 -2.47
N ARG A 179 -12.31 -3.91 -3.66
CA ARG A 179 -12.42 -2.76 -4.57
C ARG A 179 -13.85 -2.51 -5.05
N TRP A 180 -14.68 -3.55 -5.05
CA TRP A 180 -16.06 -3.54 -5.50
C TRP A 180 -16.93 -4.16 -4.40
N ILE A 181 -18.11 -3.60 -4.16
CA ILE A 181 -19.08 -4.21 -3.23
C ILE A 181 -19.50 -5.58 -3.76
N ASP A 182 -19.79 -5.66 -5.06
CA ASP A 182 -19.97 -6.90 -5.81
C ASP A 182 -18.96 -6.93 -6.97
N PRO A 183 -18.02 -7.88 -7.01
CA PRO A 183 -17.03 -7.97 -8.07
C PRO A 183 -17.57 -8.49 -9.42
N ARG A 184 -18.78 -9.09 -9.46
CA ARG A 184 -19.31 -9.76 -10.66
C ARG A 184 -19.55 -8.79 -11.84
N PRO A 185 -20.16 -7.61 -11.67
CA PRO A 185 -20.36 -6.67 -12.77
C PRO A 185 -19.04 -6.07 -13.30
N ALA A 186 -18.02 -6.00 -12.44
CA ALA A 186 -16.68 -5.54 -12.79
C ALA A 186 -15.83 -6.61 -13.50
N ALA A 187 -16.31 -7.85 -13.60
CA ALA A 187 -15.57 -8.94 -14.22
C ALA A 187 -15.19 -8.58 -15.67
N ASN A 188 -13.88 -8.68 -15.98
CA ASN A 188 -13.32 -8.36 -17.29
C ASN A 188 -13.65 -6.95 -17.80
N ALA A 189 -13.88 -5.98 -16.90
CA ALA A 189 -13.92 -4.59 -17.28
C ALA A 189 -12.48 -4.09 -17.51
N PRO A 190 -12.19 -3.38 -18.62
CA PRO A 190 -10.85 -2.87 -18.92
C PRO A 190 -10.42 -1.74 -17.98
N ASP A 191 -11.38 -0.99 -17.42
CA ASP A 191 -11.17 0.18 -16.57
C ASP A 191 -12.32 0.33 -15.56
N VAL A 192 -12.11 1.20 -14.56
CA VAL A 192 -13.09 1.46 -13.50
C VAL A 192 -14.39 2.05 -14.04
N VAL A 193 -14.33 2.97 -15.00
CA VAL A 193 -15.53 3.64 -15.55
C VAL A 193 -16.43 2.63 -16.25
N THR A 194 -15.86 1.72 -17.04
CA THR A 194 -16.55 0.63 -17.72
C THR A 194 -17.18 -0.34 -16.73
N ALA A 195 -16.49 -0.65 -15.62
CA ALA A 195 -17.08 -1.47 -14.56
C ALA A 195 -18.29 -0.78 -13.91
N ILE A 196 -18.20 0.53 -13.61
CA ILE A 196 -19.33 1.30 -13.06
C ILE A 196 -20.51 1.30 -14.03
N ARG A 197 -20.27 1.50 -15.33
CA ARG A 197 -21.32 1.43 -16.36
C ARG A 197 -22.01 0.07 -16.43
N ARG A 198 -21.31 -1.02 -16.09
CA ARG A 198 -21.87 -2.38 -15.99
C ARG A 198 -22.65 -2.62 -14.69
N GLY A 199 -22.73 -1.63 -13.80
CA GLY A 199 -23.42 -1.71 -12.52
C GLY A 199 -22.52 -2.10 -11.35
N ALA A 200 -21.19 -2.07 -11.51
CA ALA A 200 -20.29 -2.28 -10.38
C ALA A 200 -20.29 -1.06 -9.45
N THR A 201 -20.26 -1.28 -8.14
CA THR A 201 -20.16 -0.21 -7.15
C THR A 201 -18.76 -0.21 -6.53
N PRO A 202 -17.88 0.73 -6.91
CA PRO A 202 -16.57 0.88 -6.29
C PRO A 202 -16.72 1.41 -4.87
N TRP A 203 -15.79 1.05 -3.99
CA TRP A 203 -15.79 1.49 -2.60
C TRP A 203 -14.42 1.28 -1.96
N TYR A 204 -14.21 1.89 -0.79
CA TYR A 204 -12.95 1.82 -0.05
C TYR A 204 -13.15 1.17 1.34
N PRO A 205 -13.34 -0.17 1.39
CA PRO A 205 -13.72 -0.85 2.62
C PRO A 205 -12.51 -1.09 3.53
N THR A 206 -12.80 -1.28 4.80
CA THR A 206 -11.96 -2.04 5.74
C THR A 206 -11.98 -3.53 5.39
N VAL A 207 -11.05 -4.30 5.95
CA VAL A 207 -11.02 -5.76 5.77
C VAL A 207 -12.34 -6.40 6.23
N GLY A 208 -12.87 -5.98 7.38
CA GLY A 208 -14.10 -6.51 7.94
C GLY A 208 -15.33 -6.24 7.07
N GLU A 209 -15.46 -5.00 6.56
CA GLU A 209 -16.55 -4.65 5.64
C GLU A 209 -16.47 -5.47 4.34
N ALA A 210 -15.27 -5.64 3.78
CA ALA A 210 -15.10 -6.43 2.56
C ALA A 210 -15.44 -7.93 2.77
N GLN A 211 -15.09 -8.49 3.93
CA GLN A 211 -15.47 -9.86 4.27
C GLN A 211 -16.98 -10.02 4.45
N GLN A 212 -17.63 -9.06 5.08
CA GLN A 212 -19.10 -9.03 5.22
C GLN A 212 -19.79 -8.97 3.86
N ALA A 213 -19.30 -8.14 2.93
CA ALA A 213 -19.82 -8.07 1.57
C ALA A 213 -19.59 -9.37 0.76
N ALA A 214 -18.45 -10.05 0.99
CA ALA A 214 -18.11 -11.30 0.31
C ALA A 214 -18.92 -12.51 0.79
N GLN A 215 -19.44 -12.47 2.02
CA GLN A 215 -20.16 -13.59 2.64
C GLN A 215 -21.38 -14.09 1.83
N PRO A 216 -22.36 -13.24 1.45
CA PRO A 216 -23.52 -13.71 0.68
C PRO A 216 -23.13 -14.28 -0.70
N ILE A 217 -22.12 -13.69 -1.35
CA ILE A 217 -21.61 -14.18 -2.64
C ILE A 217 -20.98 -15.57 -2.49
N THR A 218 -20.24 -15.76 -1.40
CA THR A 218 -19.61 -17.04 -1.06
C THR A 218 -20.65 -18.12 -0.83
N GLU A 219 -21.70 -17.82 -0.07
CA GLU A 219 -22.78 -18.76 0.21
C GLU A 219 -23.49 -19.19 -1.08
N GLU A 220 -23.78 -18.24 -1.97
CA GLU A 220 -24.37 -18.52 -3.28
C GLU A 220 -23.46 -19.45 -4.11
N LEU A 221 -22.18 -19.13 -4.24
CA LEU A 221 -21.23 -19.92 -5.03
C LEU A 221 -21.01 -21.32 -4.46
N GLN A 222 -20.98 -21.46 -3.14
CA GLN A 222 -20.89 -22.77 -2.48
C GLN A 222 -22.15 -23.60 -2.73
N GLN A 223 -23.34 -23.00 -2.68
CA GLN A 223 -24.58 -23.70 -3.00
C GLN A 223 -24.58 -24.19 -4.45
N GLN A 224 -24.18 -23.34 -5.40
CA GLN A 224 -24.05 -23.71 -6.81
C GLN A 224 -23.04 -24.85 -7.01
N ALA A 225 -21.88 -24.80 -6.34
CA ALA A 225 -20.87 -25.85 -6.41
C ALA A 225 -21.38 -27.19 -5.83
N ARG A 226 -22.14 -27.16 -4.72
CA ARG A 226 -22.77 -28.36 -4.14
C ARG A 226 -23.81 -28.95 -5.08
N GLN A 227 -24.64 -28.11 -5.69
CA GLN A 227 -25.65 -28.53 -6.67
C GLN A 227 -24.99 -29.18 -7.90
N ARG A 228 -23.92 -28.58 -8.44
CA ARG A 228 -23.16 -29.17 -9.56
C ARG A 228 -22.57 -30.53 -9.21
N ARG A 229 -21.89 -30.66 -8.07
CA ARG A 229 -21.33 -31.95 -7.61
C ARG A 229 -22.40 -33.01 -7.39
N HIS A 230 -23.59 -32.62 -6.94
CA HIS A 230 -24.72 -33.54 -6.79
C HIS A 230 -25.24 -33.99 -8.16
N ALA A 231 -25.38 -33.08 -9.11
CA ALA A 231 -25.78 -33.40 -10.48
C ALA A 231 -24.77 -34.31 -11.19
N GLU A 232 -23.46 -34.04 -11.04
CA GLU A 232 -22.37 -34.87 -11.57
C GLU A 232 -22.42 -36.30 -11.01
N ARG A 233 -22.58 -36.43 -9.69
CA ARG A 233 -22.75 -37.75 -9.03
C ARG A 233 -23.97 -38.52 -9.52
N LEU A 234 -25.09 -37.84 -9.77
CA LEU A 234 -26.29 -38.48 -10.32
C LEU A 234 -26.13 -38.85 -11.80
N ALA A 235 -25.30 -38.12 -12.54
CA ALA A 235 -24.98 -38.40 -13.94
C ALA A 235 -23.96 -39.55 -14.13
N GLY A 236 -23.38 -40.09 -13.04
CA GLY A 236 -22.41 -41.18 -13.09
C GLY A 236 -21.04 -40.78 -13.66
N ILE A 237 -20.71 -39.48 -13.61
CA ILE A 237 -19.38 -38.91 -13.91
C ILE A 237 -18.64 -38.75 -12.57
#